data_AF-A0A2H0TJ46-F1
#
_entry.id   AF-A0A2H0TJ46-F1
#
_cell.length_a   1.000
_cell.length_b   1.000
_cell.length_c   1.000
_cell.angle_alpha   90.00
_cell.angle_beta   90.00
_cell.angle_gamma   90.00
#
_symmetry.space_group_name_H-M   'P 1'
#
loop_
_entity.id
_entity.type
_entity.pdbx_description
1 polymer ?
#
loop_
_entity_poly.entity_id
_entity_poly.type
_entity_poly.pdbx_seq_one_letter_code
_entity_poly.pdbx_strand_id
1 'polypeptide(L)'
;MVRKTKRSIQWVVKPNQKKLTEVINYNNYLTFDIVLYGCDASLLSNKKFLALTIFSSILEGRMGLLDFLLHKFKGGGEGITAMAILGSSHLAVSTFPEFGTLTIDLQTCSGSPFNLFHTFLRNFKPSHYEYTLLPTLTYLKNKKEEIIINDELIQDDGLKKWLKQKKLFLLSTSSQKFLTLTYLLGFIFGDGCLSKDFNSILVYQKDGNELEILQKHLKDIGIDSEIRLRMSKAKKEVYELSINNRKFAKFMYLLGAPRGKKTEQILTLPNWIKKVDKSVKAFFLSSLFLSELTKPKFYLGRGATNTYIKFELATQKKYEKNLINFLGEVAKIAKEFNIKSNSITKQEEYKSQTGKKVKYAINFSVSNINFIRLQALLSLSKIYPFKLMDLNFNFSPDIKLSKYQKKSEYEKIIKFLIKSNPGFTTKELARKVRMPRQNMEKWLKRLESAGIVINHKNGYSLNNERNARYNFWQLKFQPEKVEIKEIKRGLL
;
A
#
# COMPACT_ATOMS: atom_id res chain seq x y z
N MET A 1 61.19 18.82 44.12
CA MET A 1 60.28 19.96 43.81
C MET A 1 59.82 19.83 42.36
N VAL A 2 58.59 20.29 42.07
CA VAL A 2 57.95 20.40 40.73
C VAL A 2 57.10 19.21 40.24
N ARG A 3 55.84 19.23 40.70
CA ARG A 3 54.56 19.11 39.96
C ARG A 3 54.44 18.11 38.80
N LYS A 4 53.71 17.01 39.06
CA LYS A 4 52.88 16.32 38.04
C LYS A 4 51.58 17.12 37.84
N THR A 5 51.37 17.65 36.64
CA THR A 5 50.09 18.27 36.24
C THR A 5 49.41 17.49 35.11
N LYS A 6 48.10 17.28 35.33
CA LYS A 6 47.05 16.73 34.46
C LYS A 6 47.20 17.07 32.98
N ARG A 7 47.09 16.06 32.10
CA ARG A 7 46.31 16.18 30.85
C ARG A 7 45.49 14.91 30.62
N SER A 8 44.19 15.09 30.79
CA SER A 8 43.09 14.22 30.42
C SER A 8 43.15 13.86 28.93
N ILE A 9 43.08 12.56 28.64
CA ILE A 9 42.79 12.04 27.31
C ILE A 9 41.39 12.53 26.93
N GLN A 10 41.33 13.49 25.99
CA GLN A 10 40.10 13.87 25.32
C GLN A 10 39.65 12.68 24.45
N TRP A 11 38.56 12.04 24.85
CA TRP A 11 37.79 11.22 23.94
C TRP A 11 37.18 12.15 22.90
N VAL A 12 37.68 12.09 21.66
CA VAL A 12 37.00 12.66 20.50
C VAL A 12 35.73 11.85 20.29
N VAL A 13 34.65 12.29 20.92
CA VAL A 13 33.29 11.84 20.59
C VAL A 13 33.03 12.33 19.17
N LYS A 14 33.06 11.40 18.20
CA LYS A 14 32.66 11.69 16.82
C LYS A 14 31.26 12.33 16.84
N PRO A 15 31.05 13.44 16.12
CA PRO A 15 29.82 14.21 16.20
C PRO A 15 28.63 13.39 15.68
N ASN A 16 27.62 13.25 16.55
CA ASN A 16 26.22 12.94 16.29
C ASN A 16 25.89 12.34 14.91
N GLN A 17 25.72 11.01 14.86
CA GLN A 17 24.77 10.45 13.91
C GLN A 17 23.39 11.03 14.25
N LYS A 18 22.93 12.02 13.46
CA LYS A 18 21.55 12.51 13.49
C LYS A 18 20.64 11.29 13.29
N LYS A 19 19.88 10.90 14.33
CA LYS A 19 18.82 9.90 14.21
C LYS A 19 17.86 10.36 13.12
N LEU A 20 17.86 9.64 12.00
CA LEU A 20 16.84 9.78 10.96
C LEU A 20 15.58 9.12 11.51
N THR A 21 14.53 9.91 11.72
CA THR A 21 13.19 9.37 11.98
C THR A 21 12.51 9.10 10.64
N GLU A 22 12.19 7.84 10.37
CA GLU A 22 11.33 7.45 9.25
C GLU A 22 9.92 7.99 9.50
N VAL A 23 9.39 8.78 8.57
CA VAL A 23 7.98 9.21 8.61
C VAL A 23 7.25 8.61 7.42
N ILE A 24 6.23 7.81 7.69
CA ILE A 24 5.40 7.27 6.63
C ILE A 24 4.53 8.39 6.06
N ASN A 25 4.71 8.72 4.78
CA ASN A 25 3.96 9.76 4.11
C ASN A 25 2.86 9.14 3.26
N TYR A 26 1.61 9.36 3.64
CA TYR A 26 0.43 8.90 2.90
C TYR A 26 -0.07 9.93 1.89
N ASN A 27 0.65 11.05 1.73
CA ASN A 27 0.32 12.03 0.72
C ASN A 27 0.73 11.49 -0.65
N ASN A 28 -0.22 10.80 -1.28
CA ASN A 28 -0.27 10.45 -2.69
C ASN A 28 0.80 9.51 -3.25
N TYR A 29 2.01 9.44 -2.70
CA TYR A 29 3.08 8.56 -3.19
C TYR A 29 2.86 7.12 -2.72
N LEU A 30 2.70 6.23 -3.70
CA LEU A 30 2.54 4.80 -3.52
C LEU A 30 3.66 4.08 -4.29
N THR A 31 4.19 3.03 -3.67
CA THR A 31 5.02 2.01 -4.33
C THR A 31 4.16 0.78 -4.55
N PHE A 32 4.17 0.23 -5.76
CA PHE A 32 3.38 -0.93 -6.13
C PHE A 32 4.29 -1.95 -6.80
N ASP A 33 4.66 -2.97 -6.04
CA ASP A 33 5.49 -4.09 -6.48
C ASP A 33 4.56 -5.23 -6.91
N ILE A 34 4.78 -5.77 -8.10
CA ILE A 34 3.91 -6.80 -8.69
C ILE A 34 4.80 -7.88 -9.30
N VAL A 35 4.43 -9.14 -9.07
CA VAL A 35 5.02 -10.30 -9.76
C VAL A 35 3.92 -11.07 -10.47
N LEU A 36 4.09 -11.33 -11.76
CA LEU A 36 3.18 -12.16 -12.55
C LEU A 36 3.89 -13.45 -12.94
N TYR A 37 3.23 -14.59 -12.72
CA TYR A 37 3.77 -15.93 -12.96
C TYR A 37 2.96 -16.67 -14.03
N GLY A 38 3.58 -17.65 -14.69
CA GLY A 38 2.94 -18.47 -15.73
C GLY A 38 2.54 -17.67 -16.97
N CYS A 39 3.34 -16.66 -17.33
CA CYS A 39 3.18 -15.87 -18.54
C CYS A 39 3.84 -16.56 -19.75
N ASP A 40 3.30 -16.35 -20.95
CA ASP A 40 3.87 -16.88 -22.20
C ASP A 40 5.28 -16.30 -22.47
N ALA A 41 6.29 -17.18 -22.54
CA ALA A 41 7.69 -16.84 -22.78
C ALA A 41 7.91 -16.04 -24.08
N SER A 42 7.13 -16.31 -25.13
CA SER A 42 7.23 -15.61 -26.41
C SER A 42 6.77 -14.15 -26.31
N LEU A 43 5.85 -13.84 -25.38
CA LEU A 43 5.41 -12.48 -25.11
C LEU A 43 6.41 -11.75 -24.20
N LEU A 44 7.00 -12.46 -23.23
CA LEU A 44 8.01 -11.94 -22.32
C LEU A 44 9.30 -11.50 -23.03
N SER A 45 9.67 -12.15 -24.13
CA SER A 45 10.87 -11.85 -24.93
C SER A 45 10.62 -10.86 -26.10
N ASN A 46 9.40 -10.31 -26.21
CA ASN A 46 8.99 -9.46 -27.33
C ASN A 46 9.01 -7.94 -26.99
N LYS A 47 10.04 -7.23 -27.47
CA LYS A 47 10.26 -5.78 -27.24
C LYS A 47 9.04 -4.93 -27.63
N LYS A 48 8.45 -5.20 -28.80
CA LYS A 48 7.30 -4.45 -29.32
C LYS A 48 6.05 -4.68 -28.49
N PHE A 49 5.82 -5.92 -28.06
CA PHE A 49 4.68 -6.27 -27.22
C PHE A 49 4.79 -5.68 -25.82
N LEU A 50 5.98 -5.73 -25.20
CA LEU A 50 6.21 -5.14 -23.90
C LEU A 50 6.03 -3.62 -23.94
N ALA A 51 6.64 -2.94 -24.92
CA ALA A 51 6.47 -1.49 -25.09
C ALA A 51 5.00 -1.10 -25.33
N LEU A 52 4.28 -1.84 -26.17
CA LEU A 52 2.84 -1.65 -26.36
C LEU A 52 2.09 -1.75 -25.02
N THR A 53 2.39 -2.76 -24.22
CA THR A 53 1.75 -2.98 -22.92
C THR A 53 2.04 -1.84 -21.96
N ILE A 54 3.31 -1.40 -21.86
CA ILE A 54 3.72 -0.29 -20.98
C ILE A 54 3.06 1.04 -21.40
N PHE A 55 3.08 1.40 -22.69
CA PHE A 55 2.45 2.65 -23.13
C PHE A 55 0.94 2.62 -22.92
N SER A 56 0.31 1.48 -23.16
CA SER A 56 -1.12 1.29 -22.92
C SER A 56 -1.45 1.40 -21.43
N SER A 57 -0.63 0.79 -20.57
CA SER A 57 -0.86 0.76 -19.13
C SER A 57 -0.67 2.14 -18.48
N ILE A 58 0.30 2.93 -18.94
CA ILE A 58 0.49 4.34 -18.53
C ILE A 58 -0.74 5.17 -18.90
N LEU A 59 -1.27 4.99 -20.11
CA LEU A 59 -2.45 5.74 -20.58
C LEU A 59 -3.73 5.38 -19.82
N GLU A 60 -3.95 4.10 -19.50
CA GLU A 60 -5.07 3.64 -18.66
C GLU A 60 -4.91 4.07 -17.20
N GLY A 61 -3.67 4.09 -16.73
CA GLY A 61 -3.27 4.66 -15.46
C GLY A 61 -3.46 6.18 -15.41
N ARG A 62 -3.73 6.86 -16.53
CA ARG A 62 -3.77 8.34 -16.63
C ARG A 62 -2.48 8.98 -16.09
N MET A 63 -1.35 8.36 -16.43
CA MET A 63 -0.02 8.81 -16.07
C MET A 63 0.64 9.48 -17.29
N GLY A 64 1.58 10.39 -17.05
CA GLY A 64 2.36 11.05 -18.11
C GLY A 64 3.74 10.41 -18.24
N LEU A 65 4.12 10.02 -19.46
CA LEU A 65 5.43 9.51 -19.81
C LEU A 65 6.37 10.66 -20.19
N LEU A 66 7.47 10.80 -19.45
CA LEU A 66 8.53 11.78 -19.76
C LEU A 66 9.59 11.17 -20.65
N ASP A 67 10.11 10.01 -20.24
CA ASP A 67 11.18 9.27 -20.91
C ASP A 67 10.95 7.75 -20.84
N PHE A 68 11.54 7.00 -21.77
CA PHE A 68 11.39 5.56 -21.84
C PHE A 68 12.69 4.92 -22.32
N LEU A 69 13.09 3.82 -21.67
CA LEU A 69 14.24 3.00 -21.98
C LEU A 69 13.82 1.53 -22.04
N LEU A 70 14.36 0.75 -22.98
CA LEU A 70 14.07 -0.68 -23.09
C LEU A 70 15.29 -1.46 -23.59
N HIS A 71 15.77 -2.40 -22.80
CA HIS A 71 16.93 -3.24 -23.11
C HIS A 71 16.51 -4.72 -23.18
N LYS A 72 16.85 -5.39 -24.28
CA LYS A 72 16.70 -6.85 -24.40
C LYS A 72 18.08 -7.48 -24.21
N PHE A 73 18.19 -8.39 -23.25
CA PHE A 73 19.44 -9.09 -22.98
C PHE A 73 19.73 -10.14 -24.05
N LYS A 74 21.01 -10.26 -24.43
CA LYS A 74 21.52 -11.30 -25.33
C LYS A 74 22.12 -12.41 -24.46
N GLY A 75 21.45 -13.55 -24.31
CA GLY A 75 21.87 -14.65 -23.43
C GLY A 75 20.70 -15.50 -22.91
N GLY A 76 21.00 -16.45 -22.01
CA GLY A 76 20.16 -17.61 -21.64
C GLY A 76 18.74 -17.41 -21.10
N GLY A 77 18.21 -16.19 -21.10
CA GLY A 77 16.80 -15.91 -20.78
C GLY A 77 16.06 -15.05 -21.80
N GLU A 78 16.75 -14.36 -22.73
CA GLU A 78 16.15 -13.39 -23.66
C GLU A 78 15.22 -12.33 -23.03
N GLY A 79 15.36 -12.10 -21.72
CA GLY A 79 14.55 -11.16 -20.96
C GLY A 79 14.71 -9.71 -21.40
N ILE A 80 13.75 -8.89 -20.98
CA ILE A 80 13.68 -7.47 -21.30
C ILE A 80 13.51 -6.68 -20.00
N THR A 81 14.36 -5.67 -19.82
CA THR A 81 14.15 -4.63 -18.81
C THR A 81 13.74 -3.34 -19.48
N ALA A 82 12.63 -2.77 -19.02
CA ALA A 82 12.12 -1.49 -19.47
C ALA A 82 11.96 -0.53 -18.29
N MET A 83 12.27 0.75 -18.51
CA MET A 83 12.09 1.80 -17.53
C MET A 83 11.37 2.98 -18.18
N ALA A 84 10.23 3.36 -17.61
CA ALA A 84 9.48 4.54 -17.98
C ALA A 84 9.62 5.58 -16.88
N ILE A 85 10.19 6.74 -17.22
CA ILE A 85 10.21 7.90 -16.34
C ILE A 85 8.85 8.57 -16.44
N LEU A 86 8.12 8.60 -15.32
CA LEU A 86 6.78 9.18 -15.26
C LEU A 86 6.87 10.60 -14.70
N GLY A 87 5.90 11.44 -15.04
CA GLY A 87 5.77 12.77 -14.42
C GLY A 87 5.58 12.72 -12.90
N SER A 88 5.29 11.54 -12.34
CA SER A 88 5.04 11.30 -10.93
C SER A 88 6.12 10.46 -10.21
N SER A 89 7.04 9.82 -10.95
CA SER A 89 8.26 9.12 -10.51
C SER A 89 8.68 8.12 -11.61
N HIS A 90 8.34 6.83 -11.52
CA HIS A 90 8.78 5.83 -12.49
C HIS A 90 7.94 4.55 -12.52
N LEU A 91 8.13 3.78 -13.59
CA LEU A 91 7.67 2.41 -13.77
C LEU A 91 8.85 1.60 -14.34
N ALA A 92 9.30 0.59 -13.60
CA ALA A 92 10.28 -0.39 -14.06
C ALA A 92 9.60 -1.75 -14.27
N VAL A 93 9.95 -2.43 -15.36
CA VAL A 93 9.43 -3.75 -15.72
C VAL A 93 10.58 -4.64 -16.14
N SER A 94 10.69 -5.82 -15.54
CA SER A 94 11.68 -6.83 -15.94
C SER A 94 10.97 -8.15 -16.26
N THR A 95 11.31 -8.75 -17.40
CA THR A 95 10.76 -10.03 -17.84
C THR A 95 11.80 -11.14 -17.76
N PHE A 96 11.35 -12.34 -17.39
CA PHE A 96 12.15 -13.56 -17.27
C PHE A 96 11.44 -14.70 -18.03
N PRO A 97 11.60 -14.77 -19.37
CA PRO A 97 10.98 -15.81 -20.21
C PRO A 97 11.22 -17.24 -19.73
N GLU A 98 12.42 -17.53 -19.22
CA GLU A 98 12.85 -18.84 -18.70
C GLU A 98 12.05 -19.31 -17.47
N PHE A 99 11.50 -18.37 -16.70
CA PHE A 99 10.67 -18.66 -15.52
C PHE A 99 9.18 -18.35 -15.78
N GLY A 100 8.81 -17.96 -17.01
CA GLY A 100 7.46 -17.51 -17.33
C GLY A 100 7.00 -16.35 -16.43
N THR A 101 7.91 -15.49 -16.00
CA THR A 101 7.68 -14.50 -14.93
C THR A 101 7.98 -13.07 -15.40
N LEU A 102 7.26 -12.08 -14.86
CA LEU A 102 7.66 -10.67 -14.97
C LEU A 102 7.41 -9.91 -13.66
N THR A 103 8.27 -8.95 -13.38
CA THR A 103 8.18 -8.06 -12.23
C THR A 103 7.86 -6.64 -12.69
N ILE A 104 7.06 -5.93 -11.91
CA ILE A 104 6.71 -4.53 -12.13
C ILE A 104 6.94 -3.79 -10.82
N ASP A 105 7.76 -2.74 -10.89
CA ASP A 105 7.93 -1.76 -9.81
C ASP A 105 7.34 -0.43 -10.30
N LEU A 106 6.27 0.01 -9.67
CA LEU A 106 5.62 1.28 -9.96
C LEU A 106 5.69 2.19 -8.73
N GLN A 107 6.34 3.34 -8.88
CA GLN A 107 6.25 4.42 -7.92
C GLN A 107 5.50 5.60 -8.54
N THR A 108 4.45 6.08 -7.86
CA THR A 108 3.67 7.21 -8.39
C THR A 108 2.94 8.00 -7.31
N CYS A 109 2.84 9.31 -7.49
CA CYS A 109 1.94 10.19 -6.74
C CYS A 109 0.58 10.47 -7.38
N SER A 110 0.33 9.94 -8.58
CA SER A 110 -0.90 10.24 -9.34
C SER A 110 -1.33 9.08 -10.22
N GLY A 111 -2.50 9.23 -10.85
CA GLY A 111 -3.05 8.22 -11.74
C GLY A 111 -3.71 7.05 -11.01
N SER A 112 -3.85 5.92 -11.71
CA SER A 112 -4.48 4.70 -11.22
C SER A 112 -3.54 3.50 -11.38
N PRO A 113 -2.79 3.15 -10.32
CA PRO A 113 -1.93 1.96 -10.28
C PRO A 113 -2.65 0.66 -10.66
N PHE A 114 -3.90 0.46 -10.21
CA PHE A 114 -4.69 -0.72 -10.58
C PHE A 114 -5.07 -0.78 -12.05
N ASN A 115 -5.37 0.34 -12.72
CA ASN A 115 -5.65 0.32 -14.16
C ASN A 115 -4.42 -0.09 -14.98
N LEU A 116 -3.23 0.36 -14.54
CA LEU A 116 -1.96 -0.08 -15.09
C LEU A 116 -1.80 -1.59 -14.89
N PHE A 117 -1.93 -2.08 -13.65
CA PHE A 117 -1.86 -3.50 -13.33
C PHE A 117 -2.85 -4.35 -14.14
N HIS A 118 -4.11 -3.93 -14.27
CA HIS A 118 -5.12 -4.62 -15.09
C HIS A 118 -4.72 -4.73 -16.56
N THR A 119 -4.01 -3.74 -17.10
CA THR A 119 -3.51 -3.79 -18.48
C THR A 119 -2.47 -4.89 -18.64
N PHE A 120 -1.57 -5.06 -17.66
CA PHE A 120 -0.62 -6.17 -17.65
C PHE A 120 -1.32 -7.52 -17.51
N LEU A 121 -2.25 -7.67 -16.57
CA LEU A 121 -3.02 -8.92 -16.40
C LEU A 121 -3.77 -9.29 -17.68
N ARG A 122 -4.39 -8.32 -18.36
CA ARG A 122 -5.10 -8.55 -19.63
C ARG A 122 -4.17 -9.04 -20.74
N ASN A 123 -2.99 -8.45 -20.85
CA ASN A 123 -2.08 -8.70 -21.95
C ASN A 123 -1.26 -9.97 -21.75
N PHE A 124 -0.77 -10.21 -20.53
CA PHE A 124 0.08 -11.37 -20.21
C PHE A 124 -0.70 -12.60 -19.74
N LYS A 125 -1.92 -12.44 -19.22
CA LYS A 125 -2.78 -13.53 -18.73
C LYS A 125 -2.05 -14.53 -17.81
N PRO A 126 -1.42 -14.06 -16.72
CA PRO A 126 -0.68 -14.94 -15.82
C PRO A 126 -1.58 -16.00 -15.18
N SER A 127 -1.02 -17.15 -14.86
CA SER A 127 -1.70 -18.19 -14.06
C SER A 127 -1.85 -17.77 -12.59
N HIS A 128 -0.87 -17.01 -12.09
CA HIS A 128 -0.82 -16.52 -10.72
C HIS A 128 -0.16 -15.14 -10.67
N TYR A 129 -0.52 -14.33 -9.68
CA TYR A 129 0.14 -13.06 -9.45
C TYR A 129 0.18 -12.73 -7.96
N GLU A 130 1.19 -11.95 -7.60
CA GLU A 130 1.42 -11.42 -6.26
C GLU A 130 1.62 -9.93 -6.38
N TYR A 131 1.21 -9.18 -5.36
CA TYR A 131 1.47 -7.76 -5.34
C TYR A 131 1.55 -7.19 -3.94
N THR A 132 2.31 -6.13 -3.81
CA THR A 132 2.51 -5.36 -2.59
C THR A 132 2.30 -3.89 -2.88
N LEU A 133 1.39 -3.25 -2.14
CA LEU A 133 1.12 -1.82 -2.29
C LEU A 133 1.51 -1.08 -1.01
N LEU A 134 2.51 -0.22 -1.10
CA LEU A 134 3.09 0.49 0.04
C LEU A 134 2.85 2.00 -0.06
N PRO A 135 2.59 2.68 1.06
CA PRO A 135 2.78 4.12 1.14
C PRO A 135 4.28 4.43 1.12
N THR A 136 4.68 5.51 0.44
CA THR A 136 6.10 5.89 0.42
C THR A 136 6.57 6.39 1.78
N LEU A 137 7.61 5.74 2.31
CA LEU A 137 8.32 6.16 3.51
C LEU A 137 9.21 7.37 3.17
N THR A 138 8.91 8.55 3.72
CA THR A 138 9.76 9.74 3.53
C THR A 138 10.49 10.06 4.84
N TYR A 139 11.81 10.15 4.80
CA TYR A 139 12.58 10.58 5.96
C TYR A 139 12.35 12.07 6.22
N LEU A 140 11.58 12.41 7.26
CA LEU A 140 11.50 13.79 7.73
C LEU A 140 12.58 14.00 8.79
N LYS A 141 13.51 14.93 8.52
CA LYS A 141 14.44 15.43 9.53
C LYS A 141 13.70 16.29 10.55
N ASN A 142 14.12 16.21 11.81
CA ASN A 142 13.76 17.11 12.90
C ASN A 142 12.31 17.02 13.40
N LYS A 143 11.84 15.82 13.74
CA LYS A 143 10.62 15.71 14.54
C LYS A 143 10.96 15.55 16.02
N LYS A 144 10.37 16.41 16.87
CA LYS A 144 10.52 16.30 18.33
C LYS A 144 9.88 14.99 18.77
N GLU A 145 10.66 14.13 19.42
CA GLU A 145 10.13 12.93 20.08
C GLU A 145 9.21 13.39 21.22
N GLU A 146 7.94 12.98 21.19
CA GLU A 146 7.01 13.20 22.30
C GLU A 146 7.10 12.03 23.28
N ILE A 147 7.30 12.32 24.56
CA ILE A 147 7.25 11.33 25.63
C ILE A 147 5.78 11.08 25.97
N ILE A 148 5.28 9.88 25.66
CA ILE A 148 3.86 9.54 25.88
C ILE A 148 3.60 8.98 27.29
N ILE A 149 4.61 8.38 27.92
CA ILE A 149 4.55 7.87 29.30
C ILE A 149 5.67 8.51 30.10
N ASN A 150 5.32 9.16 31.21
CA ASN A 150 6.24 9.79 32.15
C ASN A 150 6.13 9.14 33.55
N ASP A 151 7.05 9.49 34.46
CA ASP A 151 7.08 8.97 35.85
C ASP A 151 5.80 9.27 36.64
N GLU A 152 5.06 10.32 36.28
CA GLU A 152 3.83 10.75 36.96
C GLU A 152 2.63 9.85 36.65
N LEU A 153 2.58 9.25 35.45
CA LEU A 153 1.47 8.40 34.99
C LEU A 153 1.48 6.99 35.60
N ILE A 154 2.62 6.54 36.13
CA ILE A 154 2.75 5.22 36.73
C ILE A 154 2.81 5.41 38.24
N GLN A 155 1.91 4.79 38.99
CA GLN A 155 1.96 4.81 40.46
C GLN A 155 2.52 3.49 41.03
N ASP A 156 2.53 2.41 40.24
CA ASP A 156 3.02 1.08 40.62
C ASP A 156 4.55 1.00 40.44
N ASP A 157 5.32 1.05 41.53
CA ASP A 157 6.79 0.99 41.51
C ASP A 157 7.33 -0.32 40.94
N GLY A 158 6.62 -1.44 41.16
CA GLY A 158 6.96 -2.74 40.60
C GLY A 158 6.82 -2.79 39.08
N LEU A 159 5.84 -2.05 38.55
CA LEU A 159 5.66 -1.82 37.11
C LEU A 159 6.72 -0.85 36.58
N LYS A 160 7.00 0.27 37.28
CA LYS A 160 8.08 1.21 36.89
C LYS A 160 9.41 0.51 36.73
N LYS A 161 9.84 -0.27 37.74
CA LYS A 161 11.11 -1.01 37.73
C LYS A 161 11.18 -1.97 36.54
N TRP A 162 10.08 -2.67 36.26
CA TRP A 162 10.00 -3.60 35.13
C TRP A 162 10.07 -2.89 33.77
N LEU A 163 9.37 -1.75 33.61
CA LEU A 163 9.42 -0.95 32.39
C LEU A 163 10.81 -0.35 32.15
N LYS A 164 11.50 0.09 33.22
CA LYS A 164 12.90 0.54 33.13
C LYS A 164 13.83 -0.60 32.68
N GLN A 165 13.68 -1.80 33.26
CA GLN A 165 14.44 -3.00 32.86
C GLN A 165 14.22 -3.40 31.40
N LYS A 166 12.98 -3.37 30.92
CA LYS A 166 12.64 -3.68 29.51
C LYS A 166 12.92 -2.52 28.54
N LYS A 167 13.44 -1.38 29.05
CA LYS A 167 13.63 -0.13 28.29
C LYS A 167 12.35 0.29 27.54
N LEU A 168 11.22 0.25 28.25
CA LEU A 168 9.86 0.65 27.83
C LEU A 168 9.37 1.91 28.57
N PHE A 169 10.23 2.50 29.40
CA PHE A 169 9.87 3.60 30.30
C PHE A 169 9.86 4.98 29.61
N LEU A 170 10.76 5.22 28.65
CA LEU A 170 10.86 6.46 27.86
C LEU A 170 10.66 6.14 26.37
N LEU A 171 9.43 5.79 26.02
CA LEU A 171 9.10 5.46 24.64
C LEU A 171 8.93 6.72 23.82
N SER A 172 9.86 6.90 22.87
CA SER A 172 9.72 7.87 21.80
C SER A 172 8.70 7.37 20.78
N THR A 173 7.90 8.30 20.23
CA THR A 173 6.90 8.05 19.19
C THR A 173 7.47 7.42 17.91
N SER A 174 8.77 7.57 17.67
CA SER A 174 9.48 6.97 16.54
C SER A 174 10.25 5.69 16.89
N SER A 175 10.18 5.23 18.14
CA SER A 175 10.85 3.98 18.52
C SER A 175 10.08 2.77 17.98
N GLN A 176 10.82 1.78 17.45
CA GLN A 176 10.29 0.50 17.01
C GLN A 176 9.37 -0.14 18.06
N LYS A 177 9.79 -0.03 19.34
CA LYS A 177 9.02 -0.49 20.49
C LYS A 177 7.65 0.14 20.59
N PHE A 178 7.58 1.46 20.44
CA PHE A 178 6.33 2.19 20.52
C PHE A 178 5.39 1.85 19.36
N LEU A 179 5.94 1.65 18.15
CA LEU A 179 5.16 1.20 17.00
C LEU A 179 4.63 -0.21 17.20
N THR A 180 5.42 -1.15 17.74
CA THR A 180 4.95 -2.51 18.11
C THR A 180 3.80 -2.46 19.12
N LEU A 181 3.90 -1.60 20.15
CA LEU A 181 2.84 -1.44 21.15
C LEU A 181 1.59 -0.83 20.54
N THR A 182 1.75 0.18 19.69
CA THR A 182 0.63 0.82 18.96
C THR A 182 -0.07 -0.17 18.04
N TYR A 183 0.70 -1.04 17.39
CA TYR A 183 0.22 -2.10 16.52
C TYR A 183 -0.56 -3.17 17.31
N LEU A 184 -0.03 -3.63 18.45
CA LEU A 184 -0.78 -4.51 19.36
C LEU A 184 -2.06 -3.84 19.87
N LEU A 185 -2.01 -2.54 20.17
CA LEU A 185 -3.15 -1.78 20.67
C LEU A 185 -4.31 -1.77 19.67
N GLY A 186 -4.04 -1.57 18.37
CA GLY A 186 -5.09 -1.65 17.35
C GLY A 186 -5.77 -3.02 17.29
N PHE A 187 -5.00 -4.11 17.42
CA PHE A 187 -5.58 -5.45 17.57
C PHE A 187 -6.48 -5.58 18.80
N ILE A 188 -6.06 -5.05 19.96
CA ILE A 188 -6.88 -5.10 21.19
C ILE A 188 -8.20 -4.33 20.99
N PHE A 189 -8.18 -3.20 20.28
CA PHE A 189 -9.39 -2.47 19.93
C PHE A 189 -10.29 -3.22 18.94
N GLY A 190 -9.71 -4.00 18.02
CA GLY A 190 -10.40 -4.88 17.05
C GLY A 190 -10.87 -6.20 17.66
N ASP A 191 -10.39 -7.34 17.18
CA ASP A 191 -10.83 -8.67 17.66
C ASP A 191 -10.13 -9.14 18.95
N GLY A 192 -9.05 -8.48 19.37
CA GLY A 192 -8.27 -8.86 20.54
C GLY A 192 -8.95 -8.58 21.87
N CYS A 193 -8.35 -9.03 22.97
CA CYS A 193 -8.88 -8.85 24.32
C CYS A 193 -7.75 -8.70 25.33
N LEU A 194 -7.84 -7.67 26.17
CA LEU A 194 -7.07 -7.57 27.41
C LEU A 194 -7.94 -8.08 28.56
N SER A 195 -7.48 -9.09 29.30
CA SER A 195 -8.28 -9.70 30.36
C SER A 195 -8.56 -8.75 31.55
N LYS A 196 -9.68 -8.94 32.27
CA LYS A 196 -10.09 -8.04 33.38
C LYS A 196 -9.10 -8.05 34.55
N ASP A 197 -8.48 -9.20 34.80
CA ASP A 197 -7.48 -9.46 35.84
C ASP A 197 -6.04 -9.10 35.42
N PHE A 198 -5.86 -8.69 34.15
CA PHE A 198 -4.59 -8.46 33.48
C PHE A 198 -3.72 -9.70 33.32
N ASN A 199 -4.24 -10.92 33.47
CA ASN A 199 -3.44 -12.13 33.30
C ASN A 199 -3.02 -12.38 31.84
N SER A 200 -3.82 -11.94 30.87
CA SER A 200 -3.51 -12.18 29.46
C SER A 200 -3.95 -11.07 28.50
N ILE A 201 -3.24 -11.00 27.38
CA ILE A 201 -3.70 -10.36 26.14
C ILE A 201 -3.86 -11.46 25.10
N LEU A 202 -5.00 -11.48 24.42
CA LEU A 202 -5.31 -12.42 23.35
C LEU A 202 -5.57 -11.65 22.05
N VAL A 203 -5.03 -12.13 20.94
CA VAL A 203 -5.27 -11.61 19.59
C VAL A 203 -5.66 -12.76 18.68
N TYR A 204 -6.67 -12.57 17.84
CA TYR A 204 -7.21 -13.58 16.94
C TYR A 204 -7.04 -13.15 15.49
N GLN A 205 -6.57 -14.04 14.62
CA GLN A 205 -6.50 -13.79 13.17
C GLN A 205 -6.79 -15.06 12.37
N LYS A 206 -7.30 -14.87 11.15
CA LYS A 206 -7.50 -15.99 10.20
C LYS A 206 -6.21 -16.40 9.51
N ASP A 207 -5.32 -15.43 9.25
CA ASP A 207 -4.00 -15.66 8.69
C ASP A 207 -2.98 -15.72 9.84
N GLY A 208 -2.28 -16.85 9.94
CA GLY A 208 -1.27 -17.07 10.98
C GLY A 208 -0.04 -16.18 10.80
N ASN A 209 0.30 -15.82 9.55
CA ASN A 209 1.48 -15.01 9.24
C ASN A 209 1.44 -13.65 9.96
N GLU A 210 0.26 -13.04 10.07
CA GLU A 210 0.07 -11.76 10.75
C GLU A 210 0.38 -11.83 12.26
N LEU A 211 0.10 -12.98 12.88
CA LEU A 211 0.42 -13.22 14.29
C LEU A 211 1.89 -13.59 14.48
N GLU A 212 2.51 -14.32 13.55
CA GLU A 212 3.94 -14.62 13.59
C GLU A 212 4.78 -13.34 13.52
N ILE A 213 4.39 -12.41 12.64
CA ILE A 213 4.99 -11.07 12.55
C ILE A 213 4.86 -10.34 13.89
N LEU A 214 3.65 -10.30 14.47
CA LEU A 214 3.43 -9.69 15.78
C LEU A 214 4.25 -10.37 16.88
N GLN A 215 4.31 -11.70 16.93
CA GLN A 215 5.08 -12.47 17.90
C GLN A 215 6.58 -12.14 17.81
N LYS A 216 7.12 -12.05 16.59
CA LYS A 216 8.52 -11.63 16.39
C LYS A 216 8.77 -10.23 16.95
N HIS A 217 7.88 -9.27 16.69
CA HIS A 217 8.04 -7.91 17.19
C HIS A 217 7.96 -7.84 18.72
N LEU A 218 7.07 -8.63 19.32
CA LEU A 218 6.98 -8.77 20.77
C LEU A 218 8.29 -9.32 21.35
N LYS A 219 8.85 -10.35 20.71
CA LYS A 219 10.14 -10.94 21.10
C LYS A 219 11.29 -9.92 21.02
N ASP A 220 11.35 -9.10 19.97
CA ASP A 220 12.37 -8.05 19.79
C ASP A 220 12.33 -6.99 20.91
N ILE A 221 11.16 -6.78 21.51
CA ILE A 221 10.98 -5.88 22.67
C ILE A 221 11.04 -6.61 24.02
N GLY A 222 11.37 -7.91 24.00
CA GLY A 222 11.54 -8.76 25.17
C GLY A 222 10.23 -9.20 25.81
N ILE A 223 9.17 -9.38 25.01
CA ILE A 223 7.86 -9.87 25.44
C ILE A 223 7.60 -11.22 24.82
N ASP A 224 7.45 -12.24 25.66
CA ASP A 224 7.15 -13.59 25.23
C ASP A 224 5.66 -13.75 24.90
N SER A 225 5.37 -14.56 23.89
CA SER A 225 4.00 -14.85 23.46
C SER A 225 3.94 -16.19 22.72
N GLU A 226 2.76 -16.81 22.71
CA GLU A 226 2.54 -18.12 22.08
C GLU A 226 1.43 -18.03 21.04
N ILE A 227 1.60 -18.70 19.90
CA ILE A 227 0.59 -18.84 18.85
C ILE A 227 0.01 -20.25 18.90
N ARG A 228 -1.31 -20.38 18.84
CA ARG A 228 -2.03 -21.65 18.82
C ARG A 228 -3.15 -21.63 17.79
N LEU A 229 -3.34 -22.74 17.08
CA LEU A 229 -4.52 -22.91 16.22
C LEU A 229 -5.74 -23.27 17.09
N ARG A 230 -6.87 -22.62 16.85
CA ARG A 230 -8.13 -22.86 17.57
C ARG A 230 -9.30 -22.94 16.61
N MET A 231 -10.36 -23.61 17.05
CA MET A 231 -11.65 -23.60 16.37
C MET A 231 -12.54 -22.50 16.95
N SER A 232 -12.96 -21.57 16.08
CA SER A 232 -13.95 -20.55 16.44
C SER A 232 -15.34 -21.18 16.67
N LYS A 233 -16.24 -20.40 17.30
CA LYS A 233 -17.65 -20.79 17.48
C LYS A 233 -18.36 -21.12 16.16
N ALA A 234 -17.89 -20.57 15.04
CA ALA A 234 -18.40 -20.83 13.70
C ALA A 234 -17.75 -22.07 13.04
N LYS A 235 -17.05 -22.91 13.80
CA LYS A 235 -16.30 -24.08 13.32
C LYS A 235 -15.29 -23.75 12.21
N LYS A 236 -14.64 -22.59 12.32
CA LYS A 236 -13.54 -22.19 11.43
C LYS A 236 -12.26 -22.12 12.23
N GLU A 237 -11.17 -22.58 11.63
CA GLU A 237 -9.82 -22.42 12.15
C GLU A 237 -9.45 -20.94 12.25
N VAL A 238 -8.87 -20.58 13.39
CA VAL A 238 -8.42 -19.23 13.73
C VAL A 238 -7.14 -19.38 14.56
N TYR A 239 -6.13 -18.57 14.24
CA TYR A 239 -4.92 -18.48 15.03
C TYR A 239 -5.15 -17.54 16.23
N GLU A 240 -4.70 -17.96 17.41
CA GLU A 240 -4.71 -17.17 18.63
C GLU A 240 -3.27 -16.89 19.06
N LEU A 241 -2.91 -15.63 19.22
CA LEU A 241 -1.69 -15.20 19.90
C LEU A 241 -2.04 -14.85 21.35
N SER A 242 -1.29 -15.40 22.30
CA SER A 242 -1.46 -15.18 23.73
C SER A 242 -0.21 -14.59 24.37
N ILE A 243 -0.41 -13.56 25.20
CA ILE A 243 0.64 -12.90 25.98
C ILE A 243 0.27 -13.01 27.45
N ASN A 244 0.94 -13.91 28.18
CA ASN A 244 0.64 -14.20 29.59
C ASN A 244 1.59 -13.44 30.52
N ASN A 245 1.53 -12.11 30.47
CA ASN A 245 2.40 -11.25 31.30
C ASN A 245 1.59 -10.12 31.94
N ARG A 246 1.40 -10.22 33.27
CA ARG A 246 0.56 -9.28 34.03
C ARG A 246 1.07 -7.85 34.03
N LYS A 247 2.38 -7.65 34.07
CA LYS A 247 2.99 -6.30 34.03
C LYS A 247 2.82 -5.68 32.65
N PHE A 248 2.98 -6.47 31.59
CA PHE A 248 2.76 -6.02 30.22
C PHE A 248 1.28 -5.70 29.94
N ALA A 249 0.35 -6.53 30.43
CA ALA A 249 -1.08 -6.27 30.34
C ALA A 249 -1.49 -4.97 31.05
N LYS A 250 -0.99 -4.71 32.26
CA LYS A 250 -1.16 -3.42 32.95
C LYS A 250 -0.57 -2.27 32.14
N PHE A 251 0.57 -2.46 31.50
CA PHE A 251 1.20 -1.45 30.67
C PHE A 251 0.36 -1.09 29.43
N MET A 252 -0.19 -2.10 28.73
CA MET A 252 -1.12 -1.86 27.62
C MET A 252 -2.39 -1.13 28.06
N TYR A 253 -2.89 -1.42 29.27
CA TYR A 253 -4.00 -0.67 29.86
C TYR A 253 -3.65 0.81 30.09
N LEU A 254 -2.45 1.12 30.59
CA LEU A 254 -1.98 2.51 30.74
C LEU A 254 -1.85 3.23 29.40
N LEU A 255 -1.48 2.50 28.34
CA LEU A 255 -1.51 3.02 26.96
C LEU A 255 -2.94 3.24 26.43
N GLY A 256 -3.97 2.82 27.17
CA GLY A 256 -5.38 3.04 26.88
C GLY A 256 -6.07 1.85 26.21
N ALA A 257 -5.52 0.64 26.32
CA ALA A 257 -6.20 -0.57 25.88
C ALA A 257 -7.50 -0.80 26.69
N PRO A 258 -8.65 -1.09 26.04
CA PRO A 258 -9.88 -1.41 26.74
C PRO A 258 -9.74 -2.74 27.49
N ARG A 259 -10.18 -2.78 28.75
CA ARG A 259 -10.04 -3.94 29.63
C ARG A 259 -11.33 -4.75 29.71
N GLY A 260 -11.25 -6.05 29.45
CA GLY A 260 -12.39 -6.96 29.47
C GLY A 260 -13.30 -6.79 28.26
N LYS A 261 -14.60 -7.07 28.43
CA LYS A 261 -15.56 -7.06 27.33
C LYS A 261 -15.81 -5.65 26.81
N LYS A 262 -15.34 -5.35 25.60
CA LYS A 262 -15.52 -4.05 24.93
C LYS A 262 -16.98 -3.65 24.75
N THR A 263 -17.88 -4.62 24.51
CA THR A 263 -19.31 -4.36 24.31
C THR A 263 -20.04 -3.88 25.57
N GLU A 264 -19.43 -4.03 26.75
CA GLU A 264 -20.08 -3.78 28.05
C GLU A 264 -19.47 -2.57 28.78
N GLN A 265 -18.73 -1.73 28.07
CA GLN A 265 -18.07 -0.54 28.62
C GLN A 265 -18.09 0.63 27.65
N ILE A 266 -17.71 1.81 28.15
CA ILE A 266 -17.41 2.98 27.33
C ILE A 266 -16.10 2.73 26.60
N LEU A 267 -16.10 2.85 25.28
CA LEU A 267 -14.92 2.72 24.44
C LEU A 267 -14.45 4.12 24.03
N THR A 268 -13.18 4.42 24.30
CA THR A 268 -12.59 5.75 24.04
C THR A 268 -11.23 5.58 23.39
N LEU A 269 -10.98 6.32 22.31
CA LEU A 269 -9.62 6.38 21.75
C LEU A 269 -8.70 7.15 22.71
N PRO A 270 -7.49 6.63 23.00
CA PRO A 270 -6.52 7.34 23.82
C PRO A 270 -6.22 8.74 23.23
N ASN A 271 -6.16 9.76 24.08
CA ASN A 271 -5.93 11.14 23.63
C ASN A 271 -4.60 11.29 22.88
N TRP A 272 -3.58 10.51 23.26
CA TRP A 272 -2.30 10.51 22.56
C TRP A 272 -2.45 9.99 21.11
N ILE A 273 -3.29 8.99 20.82
CA ILE A 273 -3.54 8.52 19.44
C ILE A 273 -4.14 9.64 18.58
N LYS A 274 -4.98 10.50 19.15
CA LYS A 274 -5.62 11.60 18.43
C LYS A 274 -4.62 12.69 18.04
N LYS A 275 -3.60 12.91 18.86
CA LYS A 275 -2.61 14.00 18.71
C LYS A 275 -1.31 13.56 18.04
N VAL A 276 -0.93 12.30 18.20
CA VAL A 276 0.32 11.76 17.69
C VAL A 276 0.38 11.83 16.17
N ASP A 277 1.58 11.66 15.66
CA ASP A 277 1.90 11.72 14.25
C ASP A 277 1.15 10.71 13.40
N LYS A 278 0.93 11.10 12.14
CA LYS A 278 0.27 10.27 11.13
C LYS A 278 0.88 8.88 10.98
N SER A 279 2.20 8.73 11.11
CA SER A 279 2.86 7.41 11.03
C SER A 279 2.36 6.47 12.13
N VAL A 280 2.36 6.91 13.39
CA VAL A 280 1.86 6.13 14.53
C VAL A 280 0.37 5.84 14.39
N LYS A 281 -0.43 6.85 14.02
CA LYS A 281 -1.87 6.69 13.73
C LYS A 281 -2.13 5.60 12.70
N ALA A 282 -1.26 5.49 11.70
CA ALA A 282 -1.41 4.51 10.65
C ALA A 282 -1.17 3.08 11.13
N PHE A 283 -0.20 2.86 12.03
CA PHE A 283 0.02 1.55 12.68
C PHE A 283 -1.17 1.11 13.54
N PHE A 284 -1.76 2.06 14.26
CA PHE A 284 -2.96 1.79 15.03
C PHE A 284 -4.14 1.42 14.12
N LEU A 285 -4.38 2.21 13.06
CA LEU A 285 -5.47 1.92 12.13
C LEU A 285 -5.25 0.65 11.33
N SER A 286 -4.00 0.33 10.93
CA SER A 286 -3.72 -0.86 10.11
C SER A 286 -4.11 -2.14 10.84
N SER A 287 -3.64 -2.32 12.09
CA SER A 287 -3.99 -3.46 12.96
C SER A 287 -5.48 -3.50 13.34
N LEU A 288 -6.06 -2.34 13.64
CA LEU A 288 -7.49 -2.24 13.95
C LEU A 288 -8.35 -2.69 12.76
N PHE A 289 -8.04 -2.21 11.55
CA PHE A 289 -8.79 -2.52 10.35
C PHE A 289 -8.54 -3.93 9.82
N LEU A 290 -7.32 -4.47 9.97
CA LEU A 290 -7.01 -5.84 9.59
C LEU A 290 -7.94 -6.86 10.27
N SER A 291 -8.31 -6.57 11.52
CA SER A 291 -9.19 -7.41 12.33
C SER A 291 -10.66 -7.34 11.89
N GLU A 292 -11.14 -6.16 11.49
CA GLU A 292 -12.59 -5.87 11.49
C GLU A 292 -13.17 -5.47 10.12
N LEU A 293 -12.33 -5.24 9.10
CA LEU A 293 -12.84 -4.85 7.79
C LEU A 293 -13.53 -6.01 7.06
N THR A 294 -14.76 -5.75 6.63
CA THR A 294 -15.49 -6.71 5.78
C THR A 294 -14.87 -6.80 4.40
N LYS A 295 -14.82 -8.01 3.82
CA LYS A 295 -14.52 -8.17 2.39
C LYS A 295 -15.54 -7.38 1.55
N PRO A 296 -15.11 -6.64 0.50
CA PRO A 296 -16.03 -5.92 -0.35
C PRO A 296 -17.00 -6.88 -1.05
N LYS A 297 -18.31 -6.62 -0.98
CA LYS A 297 -19.34 -7.41 -1.66
C LYS A 297 -19.74 -6.77 -2.99
N PHE A 298 -19.33 -7.37 -4.10
CA PHE A 298 -19.75 -6.93 -5.43
C PHE A 298 -21.01 -7.69 -5.85
N TYR A 299 -22.17 -7.02 -5.78
CA TYR A 299 -23.42 -7.60 -6.30
C TYR A 299 -23.53 -7.35 -7.81
N LEU A 300 -23.90 -8.39 -8.56
CA LEU A 300 -24.15 -8.32 -9.99
C LEU A 300 -25.64 -8.13 -10.23
N GLY A 301 -26.02 -6.98 -10.74
CA GLY A 301 -27.40 -6.69 -11.15
C GLY A 301 -27.51 -5.24 -11.65
N ARG A 302 -28.36 -5.00 -12.65
CA ARG A 302 -28.68 -3.64 -13.12
C ARG A 302 -29.36 -2.89 -11.95
N GLY A 303 -28.62 -1.99 -11.30
CA GLY A 303 -29.17 -1.02 -10.33
C GLY A 303 -28.74 -1.15 -8.86
N ALA A 304 -27.93 -2.13 -8.46
CA ALA A 304 -27.49 -2.22 -7.05
C ALA A 304 -26.06 -1.66 -6.87
N THR A 305 -25.93 -0.43 -6.36
CA THR A 305 -24.65 0.31 -6.25
C THR A 305 -24.07 0.38 -4.84
N ASN A 306 -24.69 -0.22 -3.83
CA ASN A 306 -24.19 -0.13 -2.46
C ASN A 306 -23.19 -1.24 -2.12
N THR A 307 -22.00 -1.14 -2.72
CA THR A 307 -20.81 -1.86 -2.25
C THR A 307 -20.11 -0.97 -1.23
N TYR A 308 -19.91 -1.46 -0.01
CA TYR A 308 -19.16 -0.78 1.05
C TYR A 308 -18.12 -1.71 1.66
N ILE A 309 -16.97 -1.16 2.01
CA ILE A 309 -16.07 -1.79 2.98
C ILE A 309 -16.48 -1.24 4.33
N LYS A 310 -16.91 -2.12 5.23
CA LYS A 310 -17.43 -1.75 6.54
C LYS A 310 -16.42 -2.06 7.62
N PHE A 311 -16.28 -1.14 8.56
CA PHE A 311 -15.71 -1.39 9.88
C PHE A 311 -16.85 -1.41 10.87
N GLU A 312 -17.21 -2.60 11.37
CA GLU A 312 -18.40 -2.81 12.19
C GLU A 312 -18.03 -3.11 13.63
N LEU A 313 -18.72 -2.49 14.59
CA LEU A 313 -18.55 -2.80 16.01
C LEU A 313 -19.90 -2.90 16.69
N ALA A 314 -19.98 -3.76 17.72
CA ALA A 314 -21.16 -3.94 18.54
C ALA A 314 -20.95 -3.38 19.95
N THR A 315 -22.05 -2.95 20.59
CA THR A 315 -22.06 -2.53 22.00
C THR A 315 -23.42 -2.80 22.64
N GLN A 316 -23.50 -2.74 23.97
CA GLN A 316 -24.78 -2.72 24.69
C GLN A 316 -25.53 -1.41 24.41
N LYS A 317 -26.86 -1.46 24.31
CA LYS A 317 -27.70 -0.32 23.93
C LYS A 317 -27.43 0.94 24.75
N LYS A 318 -27.14 0.81 26.05
CA LYS A 318 -26.78 1.94 26.94
C LYS A 318 -25.54 2.74 26.50
N TYR A 319 -24.63 2.13 25.73
CA TYR A 319 -23.39 2.75 25.24
C TYR A 319 -23.47 3.15 23.75
N GLU A 320 -24.65 3.11 23.13
CA GLU A 320 -24.85 3.39 21.70
C GLU A 320 -24.27 4.75 21.26
N LYS A 321 -24.58 5.83 21.99
CA LYS A 321 -24.06 7.17 21.70
C LYS A 321 -22.52 7.23 21.77
N ASN A 322 -21.93 6.53 22.74
CA ASN A 322 -20.47 6.46 22.87
C ASN A 322 -19.84 5.72 21.69
N LEU A 323 -20.43 4.60 21.24
CA LEU A 323 -19.93 3.87 20.08
C LEU A 323 -19.96 4.73 18.82
N ILE A 324 -21.04 5.48 18.58
CA ILE A 324 -21.14 6.39 17.42
C ILE A 324 -20.01 7.44 17.47
N ASN A 325 -19.74 8.02 18.65
CA ASN A 325 -18.64 8.97 18.81
C ASN A 325 -17.27 8.33 18.55
N PHE A 326 -17.02 7.14 19.10
CA PHE A 326 -15.78 6.39 18.88
C PHE A 326 -15.54 6.11 17.39
N LEU A 327 -16.57 5.60 16.69
CA LEU A 327 -16.50 5.36 15.24
C LEU A 327 -16.26 6.67 14.46
N GLY A 328 -16.83 7.78 14.91
CA GLY A 328 -16.60 9.11 14.33
C GLY A 328 -15.15 9.56 14.48
N GLU A 329 -14.52 9.29 15.62
CA GLU A 329 -13.09 9.57 15.83
C GLU A 329 -12.19 8.67 14.97
N VAL A 330 -12.48 7.38 14.87
CA VAL A 330 -11.77 6.46 13.95
C VAL A 330 -11.88 6.95 12.49
N ALA A 331 -13.08 7.37 12.06
CA ALA A 331 -13.30 7.91 10.73
C ALA A 331 -12.53 9.23 10.48
N LYS A 332 -12.42 10.10 11.50
CA LYS A 332 -11.60 11.32 11.42
C LYS A 332 -10.12 10.99 11.23
N ILE A 333 -9.58 10.02 11.96
CA ILE A 333 -8.18 9.57 11.79
C ILE A 333 -7.99 8.98 10.39
N ALA A 334 -8.90 8.13 9.91
CA ALA A 334 -8.85 7.57 8.55
C ALA A 334 -8.85 8.67 7.47
N LYS A 335 -9.64 9.74 7.67
CA LYS A 335 -9.69 10.89 6.77
C LYS A 335 -8.33 11.61 6.64
N GLU A 336 -7.47 11.60 7.66
CA GLU A 336 -6.11 12.15 7.59
C GLU A 336 -5.22 11.46 6.55
N PHE A 337 -5.56 10.22 6.16
CA PHE A 337 -4.93 9.41 5.12
C PHE A 337 -5.66 9.50 3.77
N ASN A 338 -6.56 10.49 3.62
CA ASN A 338 -7.44 10.64 2.48
C ASN A 338 -8.34 9.42 2.21
N ILE A 339 -8.62 8.63 3.25
CA ILE A 339 -9.58 7.54 3.21
C ILE A 339 -10.97 8.13 3.49
N LYS A 340 -11.82 8.15 2.47
CA LYS A 340 -13.18 8.69 2.52
C LYS A 340 -14.14 7.65 3.10
N SER A 341 -14.97 8.08 4.04
CA SER A 341 -16.10 7.33 4.56
C SER A 341 -17.40 8.11 4.39
N ASN A 342 -18.50 7.37 4.27
CA ASN A 342 -19.86 7.89 4.36
C ASN A 342 -20.28 8.02 5.83
N SER A 343 -21.56 8.33 6.06
CA SER A 343 -22.14 8.37 7.40
C SER A 343 -22.05 7.02 8.13
N ILE A 344 -21.93 7.12 9.46
CA ILE A 344 -22.00 5.97 10.36
C ILE A 344 -23.46 5.49 10.37
N THR A 345 -23.67 4.19 10.20
CA THR A 345 -25.02 3.62 10.05
C THR A 345 -25.23 2.46 11.01
N LYS A 346 -26.45 2.37 11.56
CA LYS A 346 -26.88 1.23 12.37
C LYS A 346 -27.05 0.01 11.46
N GLN A 347 -26.43 -1.11 11.82
CA GLN A 347 -26.54 -2.36 11.07
C GLN A 347 -27.59 -3.29 11.67
N GLU A 348 -27.61 -3.41 13.00
CA GLU A 348 -28.37 -4.45 13.68
C GLU A 348 -28.72 -4.02 15.11
N GLU A 349 -29.85 -4.50 15.62
CA GLU A 349 -30.21 -4.49 17.04
C GLU A 349 -30.76 -5.86 17.41
N TYR A 350 -30.23 -6.46 18.48
CA TYR A 350 -30.57 -7.84 18.86
C TYR A 350 -30.52 -8.03 20.38
N LYS A 351 -31.26 -9.02 20.89
CA LYS A 351 -31.22 -9.42 22.30
C LYS A 351 -30.00 -10.32 22.54
N SER A 352 -29.31 -10.11 23.64
CA SER A 352 -28.19 -10.94 24.12
C SER A 352 -28.42 -11.31 25.59
N GLN A 353 -27.68 -12.29 26.10
CA GLN A 353 -27.73 -12.73 27.50
C GLN A 353 -27.49 -11.56 28.49
N THR A 354 -26.74 -10.54 28.08
CA THR A 354 -26.39 -9.38 28.89
C THR A 354 -27.26 -8.15 28.58
N GLY A 355 -28.43 -8.33 27.96
CA GLY A 355 -29.33 -7.25 27.52
C GLY A 355 -29.27 -6.95 26.02
N LYS A 356 -29.98 -5.90 25.59
CA LYS A 356 -30.03 -5.47 24.18
C LYS A 356 -28.66 -4.96 23.70
N LYS A 357 -28.23 -5.42 22.53
CA LYS A 357 -27.01 -4.98 21.84
C LYS A 357 -27.36 -4.33 20.50
N VAL A 358 -26.53 -3.38 20.09
CA VAL A 358 -26.62 -2.68 18.81
C VAL A 358 -25.28 -2.75 18.10
N LYS A 359 -25.32 -2.76 16.76
CA LYS A 359 -24.14 -2.77 15.89
C LYS A 359 -24.17 -1.58 14.96
N TYR A 360 -23.04 -0.90 14.83
CA TYR A 360 -22.86 0.25 13.95
C TYR A 360 -21.64 0.06 13.06
N ALA A 361 -21.65 0.70 11.90
CA ALA A 361 -20.59 0.60 10.91
C ALA A 361 -20.13 1.96 10.39
N ILE A 362 -18.82 2.12 10.21
CA ILE A 362 -18.25 3.09 9.28
C ILE A 362 -18.31 2.47 7.89
N ASN A 363 -18.94 3.17 6.94
CA ASN A 363 -18.98 2.73 5.55
C ASN A 363 -17.91 3.47 4.74
N PHE A 364 -16.83 2.80 4.35
CA PHE A 364 -15.83 3.41 3.47
C PHE A 364 -16.30 3.41 2.01
N SER A 365 -16.07 4.53 1.32
CA SER A 365 -16.43 4.71 -0.09
C SER A 365 -15.64 3.73 -0.98
N VAL A 366 -16.27 3.14 -2.00
CA VAL A 366 -15.64 2.10 -2.84
C VAL A 366 -15.07 2.66 -4.15
N SER A 367 -14.65 3.94 -4.16
CA SER A 367 -13.85 4.43 -5.28
C SER A 367 -12.50 3.71 -5.34
N ASN A 368 -11.98 3.43 -6.55
CA ASN A 368 -10.69 2.74 -6.75
C ASN A 368 -9.57 3.38 -5.92
N ILE A 369 -9.51 4.72 -5.85
CA ILE A 369 -8.50 5.45 -5.09
C ILE A 369 -8.64 5.25 -3.57
N ASN A 370 -9.86 5.12 -3.07
CA ASN A 370 -10.10 4.90 -1.65
C ASN A 370 -9.73 3.48 -1.24
N PHE A 371 -10.02 2.51 -2.10
CA PHE A 371 -9.60 1.12 -1.93
C PHE A 371 -8.08 0.98 -1.90
N ILE A 372 -7.38 1.62 -2.84
CA ILE A 372 -5.91 1.70 -2.88
C ILE A 372 -5.36 2.20 -1.54
N ARG A 373 -5.91 3.30 -1.02
CA ARG A 373 -5.46 3.88 0.25
C ARG A 373 -5.70 2.96 1.45
N LEU A 374 -6.84 2.29 1.50
CA LEU A 374 -7.12 1.29 2.52
C LEU A 374 -6.13 0.11 2.44
N GLN A 375 -5.87 -0.42 1.24
CA GLN A 375 -4.91 -1.51 1.05
C GLN A 375 -3.48 -1.09 1.42
N ALA A 376 -3.06 0.12 1.05
CA ALA A 376 -1.76 0.66 1.43
C ALA A 376 -1.63 0.81 2.96
N LEU A 377 -2.69 1.28 3.62
CA LEU A 377 -2.75 1.37 5.08
C LEU A 377 -2.65 -0.02 5.73
N LEU A 378 -3.42 -1.00 5.25
CA LEU A 378 -3.38 -2.37 5.76
C LEU A 378 -2.00 -3.01 5.56
N SER A 379 -1.33 -2.76 4.44
CA SER A 379 -0.03 -3.37 4.13
C SER A 379 1.08 -2.98 5.11
N LEU A 380 0.91 -1.90 5.89
CA LEU A 380 1.85 -1.51 6.94
C LEU A 380 2.04 -2.58 8.02
N SER A 381 1.00 -3.38 8.30
CA SER A 381 1.10 -4.47 9.27
C SER A 381 2.22 -5.44 8.93
N LYS A 382 2.51 -5.59 7.64
CA LYS A 382 3.36 -6.64 7.08
C LYS A 382 4.82 -6.25 6.95
N ILE A 383 5.11 -4.95 6.91
CA ILE A 383 6.44 -4.45 6.52
C ILE A 383 7.31 -4.18 7.74
N TYR A 384 6.71 -3.70 8.83
CA TYR A 384 7.48 -3.08 9.88
C TYR A 384 7.48 -3.88 11.18
N PRO A 385 8.66 -4.10 11.81
CA PRO A 385 9.99 -3.58 11.49
C PRO A 385 10.87 -4.65 10.82
N PHE A 386 10.77 -4.76 9.50
CA PHE A 386 11.69 -5.36 8.51
C PHE A 386 12.34 -6.74 8.74
N LYS A 387 12.40 -7.48 7.62
CA LYS A 387 12.81 -8.88 7.42
C LYS A 387 11.82 -9.90 7.97
N LEU A 388 10.79 -10.27 7.21
CA LEU A 388 10.45 -11.67 6.94
C LEU A 388 9.13 -11.79 6.15
N MET A 389 9.20 -12.66 5.14
CA MET A 389 8.14 -13.35 4.40
C MET A 389 7.47 -12.70 3.18
N ASP A 390 7.25 -13.59 2.20
CA ASP A 390 6.47 -13.39 0.98
C ASP A 390 5.11 -12.80 1.30
N LEU A 391 4.84 -11.67 0.66
CA LEU A 391 3.67 -10.84 0.86
C LEU A 391 2.49 -11.42 0.09
N ASN A 392 2.07 -12.63 0.45
CA ASN A 392 0.97 -13.31 -0.21
C ASN A 392 -0.38 -12.97 0.41
N PHE A 393 -0.70 -11.69 0.46
CA PHE A 393 -2.06 -11.25 0.79
C PHE A 393 -2.80 -10.90 -0.49
N ASN A 394 -3.31 -11.94 -1.14
CA ASN A 394 -4.29 -11.80 -2.19
C ASN A 394 -5.61 -11.29 -1.59
N PHE A 395 -5.70 -9.99 -1.31
CA PHE A 395 -6.94 -9.26 -1.60
C PHE A 395 -7.04 -9.23 -3.12
N SER A 396 -7.39 -10.37 -3.70
CA SER A 396 -7.95 -10.41 -5.04
C SER A 396 -9.46 -10.27 -4.82
N PRO A 397 -10.03 -9.05 -4.90
CA PRO A 397 -11.47 -8.91 -4.87
C PRO A 397 -12.01 -9.47 -6.18
N ASP A 398 -12.13 -10.81 -6.32
CA ASP A 398 -12.56 -11.52 -7.54
C ASP A 398 -12.46 -10.59 -8.73
N ILE A 399 -11.22 -10.19 -9.09
CA ILE A 399 -11.02 -9.09 -10.03
C ILE A 399 -11.61 -9.64 -11.31
N LYS A 400 -12.86 -9.27 -11.59
CA LYS A 400 -13.58 -9.76 -12.74
C LYS A 400 -12.90 -9.14 -13.94
N LEU A 401 -11.87 -9.83 -14.43
CA LEU A 401 -11.14 -9.56 -15.66
C LEU A 401 -12.13 -9.32 -16.80
N SER A 402 -13.35 -9.89 -16.73
CA SER A 402 -14.45 -9.64 -17.65
C SER A 402 -14.82 -8.16 -17.84
N LYS A 403 -14.67 -7.28 -16.83
CA LYS A 403 -14.87 -5.82 -17.01
C LYS A 403 -13.73 -5.15 -17.77
N TYR A 404 -12.54 -5.73 -17.79
CA TYR A 404 -11.33 -5.16 -18.40
C TYR A 404 -10.89 -5.90 -19.67
N GLN A 405 -11.59 -6.96 -20.08
CA GLN A 405 -11.26 -7.78 -21.26
C GLN A 405 -11.20 -6.99 -22.57
N LYS A 406 -11.97 -5.91 -22.70
CA LYS A 406 -12.03 -5.14 -23.95
C LYS A 406 -10.77 -4.29 -24.08
N LYS A 407 -9.91 -4.63 -25.04
CA LYS A 407 -8.78 -3.80 -25.45
C LYS A 407 -9.28 -2.43 -25.87
N SER A 408 -8.65 -1.39 -25.34
CA SER A 408 -9.04 -0.03 -25.69
C SER A 408 -8.67 0.30 -27.14
N GLU A 409 -9.46 1.18 -27.75
CA GLU A 409 -9.28 1.64 -29.13
C GLU A 409 -7.91 2.29 -29.37
N TYR A 410 -7.31 2.93 -28.35
CA TYR A 410 -5.97 3.51 -28.48
C TYR A 410 -4.87 2.45 -28.62
N GLU A 411 -5.04 1.22 -28.12
CA GLU A 411 -4.03 0.17 -28.25
C GLU A 411 -3.80 -0.17 -29.73
N LYS A 412 -4.86 -0.08 -30.55
CA LYS A 412 -4.77 -0.28 -32.00
C LYS A 412 -3.88 0.77 -32.65
N ILE A 413 -3.97 2.02 -32.18
CA ILE A 413 -3.17 3.15 -32.65
C ILE A 413 -1.70 2.92 -32.27
N ILE A 414 -1.42 2.66 -30.98
CA ILE A 414 -0.06 2.41 -30.49
C ILE A 414 0.55 1.19 -31.21
N LYS A 415 -0.19 0.10 -31.35
CA LYS A 415 0.26 -1.11 -32.04
C LYS A 415 0.61 -0.84 -33.50
N PHE A 416 -0.18 0.00 -34.19
CA PHE A 416 0.10 0.39 -35.57
C PHE A 416 1.37 1.26 -35.67
N LEU A 417 1.51 2.25 -34.78
CA LEU A 417 2.67 3.14 -34.74
C LEU A 417 3.97 2.42 -34.35
N ILE A 418 3.94 1.43 -33.46
CA ILE A 418 5.11 0.61 -33.12
C ILE A 418 5.62 -0.19 -34.32
N LYS A 419 4.72 -0.58 -35.24
CA LYS A 419 5.07 -1.36 -36.43
C LYS A 419 5.54 -0.51 -37.62
N SER A 420 5.35 0.80 -37.57
CA SER A 420 5.46 1.65 -38.75
C SER A 420 6.42 2.82 -38.52
N ASN A 421 7.29 3.08 -39.49
CA ASN A 421 8.12 4.28 -39.57
C ASN A 421 8.02 4.73 -41.04
N PRO A 422 7.61 5.98 -41.41
CA PRO A 422 7.56 7.24 -40.65
C PRO A 422 6.19 7.57 -40.00
N GLY A 423 6.08 8.77 -39.40
CA GLY A 423 4.83 9.31 -38.83
C GLY A 423 3.70 9.48 -39.85
N PHE A 424 2.46 9.64 -39.35
CA PHE A 424 1.25 9.64 -40.17
C PHE A 424 0.35 10.84 -39.87
N THR A 425 -0.38 11.31 -40.88
CA THR A 425 -1.46 12.27 -40.65
C THR A 425 -2.63 11.62 -39.90
N THR A 426 -3.45 12.44 -39.25
CA THR A 426 -4.71 11.99 -38.62
C THR A 426 -5.60 11.21 -39.59
N LYS A 427 -5.71 11.67 -40.85
CA LYS A 427 -6.56 11.05 -41.88
C LYS A 427 -6.05 9.66 -42.25
N GLU A 428 -4.74 9.51 -42.41
CA GLU A 428 -4.12 8.21 -42.72
C GLU A 428 -4.28 7.23 -41.57
N LEU A 429 -4.05 7.66 -40.34
CA LEU A 429 -4.25 6.81 -39.15
C LEU A 429 -5.69 6.36 -39.01
N ALA A 430 -6.65 7.29 -39.14
CA ALA A 430 -8.09 6.98 -39.08
C ALA A 430 -8.46 5.89 -40.10
N ARG A 431 -7.96 6.01 -41.34
CA ARG A 431 -8.20 5.03 -42.40
C ARG A 431 -7.53 3.68 -42.11
N LYS A 432 -6.25 3.68 -41.73
CA LYS A 432 -5.47 2.44 -41.52
C LYS A 432 -5.93 1.66 -40.28
N VAL A 433 -6.29 2.35 -39.21
CA VAL A 433 -6.79 1.75 -37.96
C VAL A 433 -8.30 1.46 -38.02
N ARG A 434 -8.99 1.90 -39.08
CA ARG A 434 -10.45 1.78 -39.27
C ARG A 434 -11.23 2.40 -38.11
N MET A 435 -10.91 3.66 -37.81
CA MET A 435 -11.52 4.43 -36.72
C MET A 435 -12.08 5.76 -37.24
N PRO A 436 -13.26 6.21 -36.77
CA PRO A 436 -13.79 7.52 -37.12
C PRO A 436 -12.79 8.63 -36.81
N ARG A 437 -12.67 9.62 -37.71
CA ARG A 437 -11.69 10.71 -37.61
C ARG A 437 -11.80 11.48 -36.29
N GLN A 438 -13.02 11.79 -35.84
CA GLN A 438 -13.26 12.48 -34.56
C GLN A 438 -12.69 11.70 -33.37
N ASN A 439 -12.87 10.37 -33.35
CA ASN A 439 -12.30 9.51 -32.31
C ASN A 439 -10.78 9.47 -32.40
N MET A 440 -10.24 9.37 -33.61
CA MET A 440 -8.78 9.39 -33.85
C MET A 440 -8.16 10.69 -33.32
N GLU A 441 -8.74 11.85 -33.61
CA GLU A 441 -8.26 13.15 -33.12
C GLU A 441 -8.29 13.22 -31.58
N LYS A 442 -9.39 12.78 -30.96
CA LYS A 442 -9.52 12.71 -29.50
C LYS A 442 -8.44 11.83 -28.87
N TRP A 443 -8.18 10.66 -29.45
CA TRP A 443 -7.20 9.71 -28.91
C TRP A 443 -5.76 10.18 -29.13
N LEU A 444 -5.44 10.77 -30.28
CA LEU A 444 -4.11 11.31 -30.56
C LEU A 444 -3.76 12.45 -29.60
N LYS A 445 -4.71 13.37 -29.33
CA LYS A 445 -4.52 14.40 -28.29
C LYS A 445 -4.27 13.80 -26.92
N ARG A 446 -4.96 12.72 -26.56
CA ARG A 446 -4.74 12.03 -25.28
C ARG A 446 -3.36 11.36 -25.23
N LEU A 447 -2.95 10.68 -26.30
CA LEU A 447 -1.62 10.07 -26.42
C LEU A 447 -0.50 11.12 -26.34
N GLU A 448 -0.71 12.29 -26.93
CA GLU A 448 0.21 13.43 -26.87
C GLU A 448 0.31 13.99 -25.46
N SER A 449 -0.83 14.21 -24.80
CA SER A 449 -0.85 14.67 -23.41
C SER A 449 -0.19 13.68 -22.43
N ALA A 450 -0.21 12.38 -22.77
CA ALA A 450 0.47 11.34 -22.02
C ALA A 450 1.96 11.17 -22.40
N GLY A 451 2.47 11.94 -23.37
CA GLY A 451 3.87 11.86 -23.81
C GLY A 451 4.22 10.63 -24.65
N ILE A 452 3.23 9.91 -25.18
CA ILE A 452 3.44 8.67 -25.97
C ILE A 452 3.71 8.99 -27.45
N VAL A 453 3.05 10.02 -27.98
CA VAL A 453 3.22 10.47 -29.37
C VAL A 453 3.65 11.93 -29.42
N ILE A 454 4.37 12.30 -30.48
CA ILE A 454 4.70 13.68 -30.82
C ILE A 454 3.85 14.11 -32.02
N ASN A 455 3.30 15.32 -31.94
CA ASN A 455 2.68 16.01 -33.06
C ASN A 455 3.67 17.00 -33.69
N HIS A 456 4.12 16.70 -34.91
CA HIS A 456 4.92 17.61 -35.69
C HIS A 456 4.01 18.59 -36.42
N LYS A 457 3.89 19.80 -35.85
CA LYS A 457 3.17 20.90 -36.49
C LYS A 457 4.05 21.50 -37.60
N ASN A 458 3.48 21.69 -38.80
CA ASN A 458 4.16 22.28 -39.96
C ASN A 458 5.41 21.51 -40.44
N GLY A 459 5.45 20.18 -40.29
CA GLY A 459 6.54 19.35 -40.80
C GLY A 459 6.40 18.99 -42.28
N TYR A 460 7.52 18.85 -42.99
CA TYR A 460 7.56 18.32 -44.36
C TYR A 460 7.36 16.80 -44.35
N SER A 461 6.44 16.31 -45.17
CA SER A 461 6.25 14.87 -45.42
C SER A 461 7.49 14.30 -46.10
N LEU A 462 8.15 13.33 -45.47
CA LEU A 462 9.28 12.59 -46.07
C LEU A 462 8.88 11.80 -47.35
N ASN A 463 7.59 11.59 -47.59
CA ASN A 463 7.09 10.71 -48.66
C ASN A 463 6.22 11.39 -49.72
N ASN A 464 6.18 12.73 -49.80
CA ASN A 464 5.42 13.40 -50.87
C ASN A 464 6.04 14.75 -51.22
N GLU A 465 6.50 14.89 -52.47
CA GLU A 465 6.99 16.11 -53.11
C GLU A 465 5.90 17.19 -53.34
N ARG A 466 4.95 17.33 -52.40
CA ARG A 466 3.94 18.40 -52.46
C ARG A 466 3.88 19.14 -51.14
N ASN A 467 4.26 20.41 -51.21
CA ASN A 467 4.19 21.43 -50.17
C ASN A 467 2.79 21.50 -49.54
N ALA A 468 2.54 20.68 -48.52
CA ALA A 468 1.33 20.77 -47.73
C ALA A 468 1.67 20.63 -46.24
N ARG A 469 1.40 21.70 -45.48
CA ARG A 469 1.59 21.78 -44.03
C ARG A 469 0.56 20.87 -43.35
N TYR A 470 0.90 19.61 -43.14
CA TYR A 470 0.07 18.70 -42.37
C TYR A 470 0.72 18.40 -41.01
N ASN A 471 -0.12 18.23 -39.99
CA ASN A 471 0.31 17.72 -38.70
C ASN A 471 0.57 16.22 -38.82
N PHE A 472 1.78 15.77 -38.45
CA PHE A 472 2.15 14.36 -38.44
C PHE A 472 2.30 13.84 -37.02
N TRP A 473 1.78 12.65 -36.77
CA TRP A 473 1.85 11.96 -35.50
C TRP A 473 2.83 10.82 -35.59
N GLN A 474 3.78 10.78 -34.65
CA GLN A 474 4.74 9.69 -34.53
C GLN A 474 4.86 9.24 -33.07
N LEU A 475 5.26 7.99 -32.88
CA LEU A 475 5.61 7.49 -31.56
C LEU A 475 6.84 8.26 -31.05
N LYS A 476 6.79 8.76 -29.80
CA LYS A 476 7.91 9.50 -29.20
C LYS A 476 9.14 8.62 -29.02
N PHE A 477 8.93 7.37 -28.62
CA PHE A 477 9.98 6.40 -28.33
C PHE A 477 9.83 5.17 -29.23
N GLN A 478 10.80 4.90 -30.11
CA GLN A 478 10.81 3.69 -30.94
C GLN A 478 11.48 2.54 -30.18
N PRO A 479 10.77 1.46 -29.80
CA PRO A 479 11.32 0.40 -28.93
C PRO A 479 12.57 -0.31 -29.48
N GLU A 480 12.80 -0.23 -30.79
CA GLU A 480 13.99 -0.80 -31.44
C GLU A 480 15.23 0.12 -31.40
N LYS A 481 15.05 1.44 -31.23
CA LYS A 481 16.13 2.42 -31.25
C LYS A 481 16.53 2.92 -29.86
N VAL A 482 15.68 2.68 -28.88
CA VAL A 482 15.87 3.08 -27.49
C VAL A 482 16.59 1.93 -26.78
N GLU A 483 17.86 1.71 -27.10
CA GLU A 483 18.73 0.81 -26.34
C GLU A 483 19.68 1.62 -25.45
N ILE A 484 20.02 1.08 -24.28
CA ILE A 484 21.17 1.57 -23.52
C ILE A 484 22.38 1.38 -24.43
N LYS A 485 22.98 2.48 -24.90
CA LYS A 485 24.28 2.42 -25.58
C LYS A 485 25.21 1.68 -24.63
N GLU A 486 25.80 0.58 -25.09
CA GLU A 486 26.89 -0.07 -24.36
C GLU A 486 27.87 1.04 -23.94
N ILE A 487 28.00 1.27 -22.63
CA ILE A 487 29.13 1.98 -22.09
C ILE A 487 30.31 1.07 -22.43
N LYS A 488 30.94 1.33 -23.59
CA LYS A 488 32.14 0.62 -23.99
C LYS A 488 33.14 0.74 -22.85
N ARG A 489 33.55 -0.43 -22.35
CA ARG A 489 34.56 -0.70 -21.33
C ARG A 489 35.60 0.43 -21.20
N GLY A 490 35.67 0.98 -20.00
CA GLY A 490 36.73 1.87 -19.57
C GLY A 490 36.90 1.86 -18.06
N LEU A 491 36.61 0.74 -17.39
CA LEU A 491 37.01 0.47 -16.01
C LEU A 491 37.24 -1.05 -15.91
N LEU A 492 38.47 -1.44 -16.21
CA LEU A 492 39.10 -2.65 -15.67
C LEU A 492 39.49 -2.37 -14.22
#